data_AF-A0A966QMX3-F1
#
_entry.id   AF-A0A966QMX3-F1
#
_cell.length_a   1.000
_cell.length_b   1.000
_cell.length_c   1.000
_cell.angle_alpha   90.00
_cell.angle_beta   90.00
_cell.angle_gamma   90.00
#
_symmetry.space_group_name_H-M   'P 1'
#
loop_
_entity.id
_entity.type
_entity.pdbx_description
1 polymer ?
#
loop_
_entity_poly.entity_id
_entity_poly.type
_entity_poly.pdbx_seq_one_letter_code
_entity_poly.pdbx_strand_id
1 'polypeptide(L)'
;MVAAACDGACSGNPGPGGWGALLRFADGTVRELGGFEPATTNNRMELTAALAVLQELATLPRQSQLAIRTDSRYLIDGLQSWMPGWKRKGWKTASGAPVLNRDLWEQLDRARLPGVVLQHVRGHNGDPDNERCDAIAVAWCRGQAAPPAASDAAPAAADPAPPQLQQLLTRLELADRLCQGGFGLTLVELAQLVEEPVARLAERQGRWRWRDWWIEPLAEGRWRLQAGSAASHDGDG
;
A
#
# COMPACT_ATOMS: atom_id res chain seq x y z
N MET A 1 10.30 20.30 -12.17
CA MET A 1 9.29 19.29 -11.81
C MET A 1 8.37 19.84 -10.75
N VAL A 2 7.07 19.53 -10.80
CA VAL A 2 6.04 20.04 -9.88
C VAL A 2 5.47 18.96 -8.95
N ALA A 3 5.49 17.70 -9.37
CA ALA A 3 4.95 16.58 -8.62
C ALA A 3 5.67 15.27 -8.97
N ALA A 4 5.74 14.35 -8.01
CA ALA A 4 6.18 12.97 -8.21
C ALA A 4 5.27 12.03 -7.42
N ALA A 5 5.05 10.81 -7.92
CA ALA A 5 4.30 9.77 -7.24
C ALA A 5 4.95 8.40 -7.45
N CYS A 6 4.69 7.45 -6.55
CA CYS A 6 5.18 6.09 -6.67
C CYS A 6 4.30 5.08 -5.93
N ASP A 7 4.21 3.86 -6.48
CA ASP A 7 3.46 2.74 -5.91
C ASP A 7 4.09 1.38 -6.27
N GLY A 8 3.73 0.33 -5.53
CA GLY A 8 4.19 -1.04 -5.70
C GLY A 8 3.07 -2.07 -5.56
N ALA A 9 3.09 -3.09 -6.41
CA ALA A 9 2.12 -4.17 -6.42
C ALA A 9 2.83 -5.53 -6.42
N CYS A 10 2.24 -6.53 -5.75
CA CYS A 10 2.77 -7.89 -5.72
C CYS A 10 1.64 -8.93 -5.76
N SER A 11 1.74 -9.90 -6.67
CA SER A 11 0.79 -11.00 -6.80
C SER A 11 1.27 -12.19 -5.97
N GLY A 12 0.71 -12.34 -4.78
CA GLY A 12 1.27 -13.22 -3.74
C GLY A 12 2.41 -12.52 -2.99
N ASN A 13 2.54 -12.77 -1.68
CA ASN A 13 3.52 -12.08 -0.84
C ASN A 13 4.31 -13.10 0.03
N PRO A 14 5.46 -13.60 -0.44
CA PRO A 14 6.18 -13.19 -1.64
C PRO A 14 5.60 -13.74 -2.96
N GLY A 15 5.92 -13.08 -4.08
CA GLY A 15 5.47 -13.46 -5.43
C GLY A 15 5.99 -12.51 -6.51
N PRO A 16 5.56 -12.65 -7.78
CA PRO A 16 5.87 -11.69 -8.83
C PRO A 16 5.34 -10.32 -8.47
N GLY A 17 6.17 -9.28 -8.62
CA GLY A 17 5.78 -7.92 -8.30
C GLY A 17 6.21 -6.92 -9.34
N GLY A 18 5.52 -5.79 -9.35
CA GLY A 18 5.82 -4.65 -10.19
C GLY A 18 5.80 -3.37 -9.37
N TRP A 19 6.51 -2.36 -9.87
CA TRP A 19 6.51 -1.03 -9.29
C TRP A 19 6.24 0.02 -10.37
N GLY A 20 5.66 1.14 -9.97
CA GLY A 20 5.32 2.25 -10.84
C GLY A 20 5.72 3.58 -10.22
N ALA A 21 6.21 4.50 -11.04
CA ALA A 21 6.54 5.85 -10.63
C ALA A 21 6.19 6.85 -11.73
N LEU A 22 5.86 8.07 -11.30
CA LEU A 22 5.44 9.14 -12.18
C LEU A 22 6.12 10.45 -11.77
N LEU A 23 6.60 11.20 -12.76
CA LEU A 23 7.19 12.53 -12.60
C LEU A 23 6.42 13.52 -13.49
N ARG A 24 5.88 14.59 -12.90
CA ARG A 24 5.14 15.63 -13.61
C ARG A 24 5.95 16.91 -13.72
N PHE A 25 6.15 17.38 -14.94
CA PHE A 25 6.92 18.58 -15.25
C PHE A 25 6.03 19.82 -15.29
N ALA A 26 6.65 21.00 -15.22
CA ALA A 26 5.94 22.28 -15.17
C ALA A 26 5.24 22.64 -16.49
N ASP A 27 5.69 22.05 -17.61
CA ASP A 27 5.10 22.17 -18.93
C ASP A 27 3.91 21.22 -19.15
N GLY A 28 3.52 20.45 -18.12
CA GLY A 28 2.44 19.47 -18.18
C GLY A 28 2.87 18.08 -18.67
N THR A 29 4.12 17.91 -19.15
CA THR A 29 4.61 16.60 -19.57
C THR A 29 4.74 15.66 -18.38
N VAL A 30 4.56 14.36 -18.65
CA VAL A 30 4.63 13.30 -17.64
C VAL A 30 5.67 12.28 -18.09
N ARG A 31 6.52 11.85 -17.16
CA ARG A 31 7.41 10.71 -17.33
C ARG A 31 6.95 9.59 -16.42
N GLU A 32 6.72 8.42 -17.01
CA GLU A 32 6.32 7.21 -16.32
C GLU A 32 7.48 6.22 -16.30
N LEU A 33 7.62 5.52 -15.18
CA LEU A 33 8.67 4.54 -14.93
C LEU A 33 8.02 3.33 -14.28
N GLY A 34 8.60 2.17 -14.52
CA GLY A 34 8.21 0.96 -13.80
C GLY A 34 9.16 -0.18 -14.07
N GLY A 35 8.95 -1.27 -13.36
CA GLY A 35 9.75 -2.47 -13.51
C GLY A 35 9.12 -3.66 -12.81
N PHE A 36 9.71 -4.82 -13.05
CA PHE A 36 9.22 -6.12 -12.58
C PHE A 36 10.31 -6.85 -11.80
N GLU A 37 9.89 -7.57 -10.77
CA GLU A 37 10.73 -8.52 -10.03
C GLU A 37 9.98 -9.85 -9.86
N PRO A 38 10.51 -10.99 -10.36
CA PRO A 38 9.81 -12.26 -10.33
C PRO A 38 9.53 -12.83 -8.93
N ALA A 39 10.33 -12.48 -7.92
CA ALA A 39 10.16 -12.97 -6.56
C ALA A 39 10.44 -11.86 -5.53
N THR A 40 9.39 -11.15 -5.13
CA THR A 40 9.47 -9.98 -4.25
C THR A 40 8.31 -9.93 -3.27
N THR A 41 8.17 -8.81 -2.56
CA THR A 41 7.05 -8.49 -1.66
C THR A 41 6.50 -7.11 -2.03
N ASN A 42 5.28 -6.78 -1.59
CA ASN A 42 4.70 -5.46 -1.82
C ASN A 42 5.62 -4.33 -1.31
N ASN A 43 6.08 -4.47 -0.06
CA ASN A 43 6.98 -3.50 0.57
C ASN A 43 8.25 -3.26 -0.25
N ARG A 44 8.88 -4.32 -0.80
CA ARG A 44 10.07 -4.15 -1.63
C ARG A 44 9.77 -3.38 -2.93
N MET A 45 8.59 -3.58 -3.51
CA MET A 45 8.17 -2.84 -4.71
C MET A 45 7.89 -1.38 -4.40
N GLU A 46 7.20 -1.07 -3.30
CA GLU A 46 7.00 0.30 -2.83
C GLU A 46 8.34 1.03 -2.58
N LEU A 47 9.29 0.37 -1.89
CA LEU A 47 10.63 0.93 -1.65
C LEU A 47 11.41 1.15 -2.95
N THR A 48 11.30 0.22 -3.90
CA THR A 48 11.97 0.32 -5.21
C THR A 48 11.42 1.47 -6.02
N ALA A 49 10.09 1.64 -6.02
CA ALA A 49 9.42 2.74 -6.71
C ALA A 49 9.92 4.11 -6.21
N ALA A 50 9.99 4.28 -4.88
CA ALA A 50 10.50 5.50 -4.27
C ALA A 50 11.99 5.75 -4.56
N LEU A 51 12.80 4.68 -4.58
CA LEU A 51 14.22 4.78 -4.92
C LEU A 51 14.40 5.25 -6.37
N ALA A 52 13.63 4.71 -7.31
CA ALA A 52 13.65 5.13 -8.71
C ALA A 52 13.28 6.61 -8.86
N VAL A 53 12.24 7.08 -8.16
CA VAL A 53 11.88 8.51 -8.13
C VAL A 53 13.06 9.36 -7.64
N LEU A 54 13.67 9.00 -6.51
CA LEU A 54 14.78 9.77 -5.94
C LEU A 54 16.00 9.83 -6.88
N GLN A 55 16.30 8.73 -7.57
CA GLN A 55 17.40 8.66 -8.55
C GLN A 55 17.16 9.57 -9.75
N GLU A 56 15.95 9.59 -10.30
CA GLU A 56 15.58 10.52 -11.38
C GLU A 56 15.60 11.97 -10.89
N LEU A 57 15.06 12.21 -9.70
CA LEU A 57 15.07 13.53 -9.09
C LEU A 57 16.50 14.04 -8.90
N ALA A 58 17.50 13.19 -8.68
CA ALA A 58 18.88 13.59 -8.49
C ALA A 58 19.49 14.30 -9.71
N THR A 59 19.00 14.00 -10.92
CA THR A 59 19.54 14.52 -12.19
C THR A 59 18.66 15.60 -12.82
N LEU A 60 17.43 15.80 -12.31
CA LEU A 60 16.43 16.70 -12.89
C LEU A 60 16.27 18.00 -12.08
N PRO A 61 15.88 19.11 -12.73
CA PRO A 61 15.55 20.36 -12.03
C PRO A 61 14.26 20.21 -11.22
N ARG A 62 14.33 20.58 -9.93
CA ARG A 62 13.26 20.45 -8.93
C ARG A 62 12.78 21.84 -8.50
N GLN A 63 11.46 22.01 -8.37
CA GLN A 63 10.93 23.21 -7.71
C GLN A 63 11.10 23.09 -6.19
N SER A 64 11.10 24.23 -5.49
CA SER A 64 10.99 24.27 -4.03
C SER A 64 9.70 23.56 -3.61
N GLN A 65 9.76 22.76 -2.54
CA GLN A 65 8.62 22.05 -1.94
C GLN A 65 8.08 20.85 -2.74
N LEU A 66 8.88 20.27 -3.64
CA LEU A 66 8.51 19.01 -4.28
C LEU A 66 8.28 17.90 -3.23
N ALA A 67 7.13 17.23 -3.31
CA ALA A 67 6.81 16.05 -2.52
C ALA A 67 6.64 14.83 -3.43
N ILE A 68 7.06 13.66 -2.93
CA ILE A 68 6.77 12.35 -3.53
C ILE A 68 5.50 11.82 -2.87
N ARG A 69 4.47 11.58 -3.67
CA ARG A 69 3.20 11.01 -3.22
C ARG A 69 3.24 9.50 -3.22
N THR A 70 2.75 8.90 -2.14
CA THR A 70 2.63 7.44 -1.99
C THR A 70 1.59 7.14 -0.92
N ASP A 71 0.90 6.01 -1.04
CA ASP A 71 0.02 5.47 -0.01
C ASP A 71 0.74 4.50 0.94
N SER A 72 2.01 4.18 0.68
CA SER A 72 2.83 3.31 1.51
C SER A 72 3.18 3.94 2.85
N ARG A 73 2.43 3.57 3.89
CA ARG A 73 2.82 3.87 5.28
C ARG A 73 4.14 3.22 5.66
N TYR A 74 4.45 2.04 5.12
CA TYR A 74 5.71 1.36 5.37
C TYR A 74 6.92 2.22 4.94
N LEU A 75 6.83 2.83 3.76
CA LEU A 75 7.84 3.74 3.24
C LEU A 75 7.94 5.02 4.09
N ILE A 76 6.79 5.65 4.39
CA ILE A 76 6.72 6.91 5.13
C ILE A 76 7.26 6.76 6.55
N ASP A 77 6.72 5.81 7.31
CA ASP A 77 7.12 5.56 8.69
C ASP A 77 8.57 5.06 8.75
N GLY A 78 8.99 4.26 7.77
CA GLY A 78 10.36 3.80 7.67
C GLY A 78 11.36 4.94 7.51
N LEU A 79 11.13 5.88 6.59
CA LEU A 79 12.02 7.02 6.39
C LEU A 79 11.97 8.04 7.52
N GLN A 80 10.77 8.34 8.03
CA GLN A 80 10.58 9.44 8.98
C GLN A 80 10.81 9.00 10.43
N SER A 81 10.37 7.81 10.80
CA SER A 81 10.29 7.38 12.20
C SER A 81 11.32 6.29 12.54
N TRP A 82 11.47 5.27 11.71
CA TRP A 82 12.24 4.06 12.08
C TRP A 82 13.72 4.14 11.71
N MET A 83 14.04 4.61 10.50
CA MET A 83 15.39 4.67 9.96
C MET A 83 16.40 5.41 10.87
N PRO A 84 16.07 6.56 11.51
CA PRO A 84 16.98 7.19 12.46
C PRO A 84 17.35 6.27 13.64
N GLY A 85 16.40 5.44 14.09
CA GLY A 85 16.64 4.43 15.12
C GLY A 85 17.50 3.28 14.62
N TRP A 86 17.22 2.75 13.42
CA TRP A 86 17.99 1.67 12.82
C TRP A 86 19.44 2.06 12.58
N LYS A 87 19.71 3.26 12.04
CA LYS A 87 21.08 3.75 11.80
C LYS A 87 21.88 3.83 13.11
N ARG A 88 21.28 4.36 14.18
CA ARG A 88 21.92 4.40 15.52
C ARG A 88 22.24 3.02 16.08
N LYS A 89 21.45 2.00 15.72
CA LYS A 89 21.63 0.61 16.16
C LYS A 89 22.43 -0.26 15.16
N GLY A 90 23.08 0.35 14.16
CA GLY A 90 23.84 -0.38 13.15
C GLY A 90 22.98 -1.28 12.27
N TRP A 91 21.79 -0.78 11.88
CA TRP A 91 20.79 -1.49 11.07
C TRP A 91 20.23 -2.75 11.71
N LYS A 92 19.97 -2.67 13.01
CA LYS A 92 19.30 -3.71 13.81
C LYS A 92 17.99 -3.19 14.41
N THR A 93 17.02 -4.09 14.55
CA THR A 93 15.74 -3.82 15.23
C THR A 93 15.93 -3.72 16.75
N ALA A 94 14.86 -3.42 17.48
CA ALA A 94 14.90 -3.39 18.94
C ALA A 94 15.25 -4.76 19.57
N SER A 95 14.92 -5.86 18.90
CA SER A 95 15.27 -7.22 19.33
C SER A 95 16.70 -7.64 18.95
N GLY A 96 17.46 -6.77 18.27
CA GLY A 96 18.83 -7.06 17.83
C GLY A 96 18.91 -7.83 16.50
N ALA A 97 17.78 -8.23 15.92
CA ALA A 97 17.73 -8.84 14.59
C ALA A 97 18.08 -7.82 13.49
N PRO A 98 18.59 -8.26 12.33
CA PRO A 98 18.77 -7.39 11.17
C PRO A 98 17.44 -6.75 10.74
N VAL A 99 17.50 -5.49 10.29
CA VAL A 99 16.34 -4.80 9.70
C VAL A 99 15.94 -5.48 8.40
N LEU A 100 14.65 -5.74 8.23
CA LEU A 100 14.10 -6.28 6.99
C LEU A 100 14.24 -5.24 5.86
N ASN A 101 14.58 -5.68 4.65
CA ASN A 101 14.81 -4.83 3.47
C ASN A 101 15.93 -3.79 3.67
N ARG A 102 16.89 -4.08 4.55
CA ARG A 102 18.05 -3.21 4.82
C ARG A 102 18.76 -2.75 3.54
N ASP A 103 18.89 -3.64 2.57
CA ASP A 103 19.51 -3.38 1.26
C ASP A 103 18.85 -2.21 0.52
N LEU A 104 17.51 -2.12 0.52
CA LEU A 104 16.77 -1.03 -0.10
C LEU A 104 16.76 0.21 0.80
N TRP A 105 16.65 0.04 2.12
CA TRP A 105 16.67 1.16 3.05
C TRP A 105 18.01 1.92 3.03
N GLU A 106 19.13 1.23 2.94
CA GLU A 106 20.44 1.86 2.82
C GLU A 106 20.58 2.65 1.50
N GLN A 107 20.02 2.12 0.41
CA GLN A 107 20.00 2.84 -0.86
C GLN A 107 19.11 4.08 -0.81
N LEU A 108 17.92 3.97 -0.22
CA LEU A 108 17.02 5.10 0.00
C LEU A 108 17.67 6.19 0.85
N ASP A 109 18.35 5.82 1.95
CA ASP A 109 19.07 6.77 2.81
C ASP A 109 20.14 7.54 2.04
N ARG A 110 20.89 6.87 1.16
CA ARG A 110 21.91 7.51 0.29
C ARG A 110 21.29 8.38 -0.80
N ALA A 111 20.12 8.00 -1.31
CA ALA A 111 19.43 8.72 -2.39
C ALA A 111 18.59 9.91 -1.89
N ARG A 112 18.50 10.15 -0.58
CA ARG A 112 17.70 11.26 -0.04
C ARG A 112 18.19 12.60 -0.55
N LEU A 113 17.25 13.40 -1.03
CA LEU A 113 17.50 14.74 -1.55
C LEU A 113 17.02 15.79 -0.54
N PRO A 114 17.84 16.81 -0.21
CA PRO A 114 17.40 17.91 0.64
C PRO A 114 16.15 18.60 0.08
N GLY A 115 15.16 18.84 0.94
CA GLY A 115 13.92 19.51 0.58
C GLY A 115 12.88 18.65 -0.14
N VAL A 116 13.18 17.39 -0.46
CA VAL A 116 12.19 16.43 -0.98
C VAL A 116 11.58 15.66 0.20
N VAL A 117 10.26 15.75 0.33
CA VAL A 117 9.50 15.10 1.41
C VAL A 117 8.56 14.03 0.83
N LEU A 118 8.12 13.10 1.68
CA LEU A 118 7.04 12.18 1.34
C LEU A 118 5.71 12.74 1.79
N GLN A 119 4.69 12.62 0.94
CA GLN A 119 3.32 12.98 1.24
C GLN A 119 2.45 11.72 1.16
N HIS A 120 1.81 11.38 2.29
CA HIS A 120 0.85 10.27 2.32
C HIS A 120 -0.40 10.66 1.53
N VAL A 121 -0.77 9.85 0.57
CA VAL A 121 -2.07 9.89 -0.11
C VAL A 121 -2.89 8.67 0.30
N ARG A 122 -4.20 8.71 0.05
CA ARG A 122 -5.05 7.54 0.27
C ARG A 122 -4.95 6.63 -0.94
N GLY A 123 -4.71 5.34 -0.70
CA GLY A 123 -4.69 4.34 -1.77
C GLY A 123 -6.05 4.24 -2.46
N HIS A 124 -6.02 4.15 -3.79
CA HIS A 124 -7.18 3.97 -4.69
C HIS A 124 -8.35 4.96 -4.52
N ASN A 125 -8.12 6.15 -3.94
CA ASN A 125 -9.18 7.15 -3.83
C ASN A 125 -8.62 8.59 -3.83
N GLY A 126 -8.51 9.17 -5.03
CA GLY A 126 -8.53 10.61 -5.22
C GLY A 126 -7.21 11.31 -5.58
N ASP A 127 -6.12 10.56 -5.77
CA ASP A 127 -4.87 11.11 -6.35
C ASP A 127 -4.58 10.47 -7.72
N PRO A 128 -4.83 11.20 -8.83
CA PRO A 128 -4.65 10.65 -10.18
C PRO A 128 -3.24 10.19 -10.48
N ASP A 129 -2.21 10.81 -9.88
CA ASP A 129 -0.82 10.44 -10.12
C ASP A 129 -0.47 9.14 -9.38
N ASN A 130 -1.01 8.92 -8.17
CA ASN A 130 -0.86 7.67 -7.43
C ASN A 130 -1.62 6.52 -8.09
N GLU A 131 -2.88 6.75 -8.50
CA GLU A 131 -3.68 5.76 -9.22
C GLU A 131 -3.00 5.35 -10.55
N ARG A 132 -2.33 6.31 -11.20
CA ARG A 132 -1.51 6.01 -12.37
C ARG A 132 -0.31 5.11 -12.04
N CYS A 133 0.35 5.34 -10.91
CA CYS A 133 1.45 4.51 -10.44
C CYS A 133 1.00 3.08 -10.09
N ASP A 134 -0.14 2.91 -9.42
CA ASP A 134 -0.77 1.60 -9.15
C ASP A 134 -1.01 0.84 -10.46
N ALA A 135 -1.61 1.51 -11.45
CA ALA A 135 -1.89 0.89 -12.75
C ALA A 135 -0.61 0.43 -13.47
N ILE A 136 0.47 1.20 -13.38
CA ILE A 136 1.80 0.81 -13.92
C ILE A 136 2.35 -0.40 -13.14
N ALA A 137 2.31 -0.36 -11.81
CA ALA A 137 2.82 -1.42 -10.95
C ALA A 137 2.08 -2.75 -11.18
N VAL A 138 0.75 -2.72 -11.26
CA VAL A 138 -0.10 -3.88 -11.55
C VAL A 138 0.17 -4.43 -12.95
N ALA A 139 0.36 -3.58 -13.96
CA ALA A 139 0.68 -4.02 -15.31
C ALA A 139 2.02 -4.77 -15.34
N TRP A 140 3.07 -4.20 -14.74
CA TRP A 140 4.37 -4.87 -14.62
C TRP A 140 4.28 -6.19 -13.85
N CYS A 141 3.56 -6.20 -12.73
CA CYS A 141 3.32 -7.38 -11.91
C CYS A 141 2.67 -8.53 -12.70
N ARG A 142 1.81 -8.20 -13.68
CA ARG A 142 1.08 -9.18 -14.52
C ARG A 142 1.77 -9.48 -15.85
N GLY A 143 2.91 -8.84 -16.14
CA GLY A 143 3.56 -8.94 -17.46
C GLY A 143 2.72 -8.36 -18.61
N GLN A 144 1.89 -7.36 -18.29
CA GLN A 144 0.99 -6.69 -19.23
C GLN A 144 1.54 -5.32 -19.61
N ALA A 145 1.12 -4.79 -20.76
CA ALA A 145 1.37 -3.39 -21.09
C ALA A 145 0.64 -2.49 -20.07
N ALA A 146 1.29 -1.42 -19.61
CA ALA A 146 0.64 -0.42 -18.79
C ALA A 146 -0.60 0.12 -19.53
N PRO A 147 -1.76 0.25 -18.86
CA PRO A 147 -2.93 0.82 -19.51
C PRO A 147 -2.60 2.22 -20.04
N PRO A 148 -3.25 2.72 -21.10
CA PRO A 148 -3.04 4.09 -21.54
C PRO A 148 -3.38 5.07 -20.41
N ALA A 149 -2.63 6.18 -20.31
CA ALA A 149 -2.98 7.25 -19.39
C ALA A 149 -4.39 7.73 -19.70
N ALA A 150 -5.24 7.90 -18.67
CA ALA A 150 -6.56 8.49 -18.87
C ALA A 150 -6.37 9.92 -19.40
N SER A 151 -6.61 10.11 -20.69
CA SER A 151 -6.54 11.40 -21.38
C SER A 151 -7.45 12.42 -20.69
N ASP A 152 -6.91 13.53 -20.20
CA ASP A 152 -7.56 14.81 -19.86
C ASP A 152 -9.02 14.73 -19.37
N ALA A 153 -9.33 13.78 -18.48
CA ALA A 153 -10.55 13.87 -17.71
C ALA A 153 -10.32 14.95 -16.65
N ALA A 154 -11.08 16.05 -16.76
CA ALA A 154 -11.13 17.12 -15.78
C ALA A 154 -11.16 16.54 -14.35
N PRO A 155 -10.53 17.19 -13.36
CA PRO A 155 -10.45 16.65 -12.01
C PRO A 155 -11.87 16.31 -11.53
N ALA A 156 -12.14 15.03 -11.31
CA ALA A 156 -13.38 14.61 -10.69
C ALA A 156 -13.43 15.28 -9.32
N ALA A 157 -14.42 16.15 -9.15
CA ALA A 157 -14.59 16.96 -7.95
C ALA A 157 -14.51 16.07 -6.70
N ALA A 158 -13.69 16.49 -5.74
CA ALA A 158 -13.59 15.85 -4.44
C ALA A 158 -14.99 15.70 -3.82
N ASP A 159 -15.42 14.47 -3.60
CA ASP A 159 -16.73 14.13 -3.04
C ASP A 159 -16.83 14.64 -1.59
N PRO A 160 -17.83 15.46 -1.21
CA PRO A 160 -17.87 16.17 0.09
C PRO A 160 -18.34 15.27 1.25
N ALA A 161 -18.13 13.96 1.18
CA ALA A 161 -18.53 13.06 2.25
C ALA A 161 -17.70 13.33 3.53
N PRO A 162 -18.34 13.46 4.71
CA PRO A 162 -17.65 13.61 5.99
C PRO A 162 -16.53 12.56 6.18
N PRO A 163 -15.38 12.93 6.76
CA PRO A 163 -14.22 12.03 6.90
C PRO A 163 -14.53 10.69 7.57
N GLN A 164 -15.50 10.64 8.50
CA GLN A 164 -15.93 9.40 9.13
C GLN A 164 -16.58 8.43 8.14
N LEU A 165 -17.36 8.93 7.16
CA LEU A 165 -17.98 8.12 6.12
C LEU A 165 -16.96 7.63 5.09
N GLN A 166 -15.95 8.45 4.78
CA GLN A 166 -14.84 8.03 3.92
C GLN A 166 -13.99 6.92 4.56
N GLN A 167 -13.73 7.00 5.87
CA GLN A 167 -13.04 5.94 6.63
C GLN A 167 -13.84 4.63 6.69
N LEU A 168 -15.18 4.74 6.77
CA LEU A 168 -16.06 3.58 6.71
C LEU A 168 -16.05 2.93 5.31
N LEU A 169 -16.12 3.72 4.23
CA LEU A 169 -16.08 3.21 2.85
C LEU A 169 -14.78 2.45 2.55
N THR A 170 -13.60 3.02 2.88
CA THR A 170 -12.30 2.35 2.69
C THR A 170 -12.18 1.04 3.45
N ARG A 171 -12.78 0.98 4.65
CA ARG A 171 -12.78 -0.23 5.48
C ARG A 171 -13.67 -1.34 4.93
N LEU A 172 -14.81 -0.98 4.34
CA LEU A 172 -15.72 -1.93 3.69
C LEU A 172 -15.10 -2.46 2.39
N GLU A 173 -14.45 -1.60 1.61
CA GLU A 173 -13.69 -2.01 0.41
C GLU A 173 -12.53 -2.96 0.78
N LEU A 174 -11.83 -2.68 1.88
CA LEU A 174 -10.80 -3.57 2.42
C LEU A 174 -11.40 -4.93 2.83
N ALA A 175 -12.56 -4.93 3.49
CA ALA A 175 -13.26 -6.15 3.87
C ALA A 175 -13.64 -7.00 2.65
N ASP A 176 -14.11 -6.38 1.56
CA ASP A 176 -14.42 -7.07 0.31
C ASP A 176 -13.19 -7.70 -0.33
N ARG A 177 -12.08 -6.96 -0.41
CA ARG A 177 -10.81 -7.50 -0.92
C ARG A 177 -10.29 -8.66 -0.08
N LEU A 178 -10.39 -8.54 1.25
CA LEU A 178 -9.97 -9.59 2.19
C LEU A 178 -10.81 -10.87 2.03
N CYS A 179 -12.12 -10.69 1.83
CA CYS A 179 -13.05 -11.77 1.55
C CYS A 179 -12.73 -12.48 0.23
N GLN A 180 -12.56 -11.73 -0.86
CA GLN A 180 -12.30 -12.30 -2.19
C GLN A 180 -10.97 -13.05 -2.26
N GLY A 181 -9.94 -12.57 -1.55
CA GLY A 181 -8.63 -13.22 -1.50
C GLY A 181 -8.49 -14.33 -0.46
N GLY A 182 -9.50 -14.57 0.38
CA GLY A 182 -9.48 -15.63 1.40
C GLY A 182 -8.39 -15.46 2.47
N PHE A 183 -7.97 -14.22 2.73
CA PHE A 183 -6.87 -13.91 3.63
C PHE A 183 -7.19 -14.24 5.09
N GLY A 184 -6.18 -14.70 5.84
CA GLY A 184 -6.26 -14.87 7.28
C GLY A 184 -5.73 -13.64 8.00
N LEU A 185 -6.51 -13.08 8.92
CA LEU A 185 -6.19 -11.93 9.75
C LEU A 185 -5.75 -12.38 11.14
N THR A 186 -4.75 -11.70 11.70
CA THR A 186 -4.45 -11.78 13.13
C THR A 186 -5.53 -11.07 13.95
N LEU A 187 -5.57 -11.33 15.25
CA LEU A 187 -6.56 -10.71 16.15
C LEU A 187 -6.47 -9.17 16.18
N VAL A 188 -5.26 -8.61 16.02
CA VAL A 188 -5.05 -7.15 16.00
C VAL A 188 -5.52 -6.54 14.68
N GLU A 189 -5.25 -7.20 13.55
CA GLU A 189 -5.74 -6.76 12.23
C GLU A 189 -7.27 -6.83 12.16
N LEU A 190 -7.85 -7.89 12.72
CA LEU A 190 -9.30 -8.02 12.83
C LEU A 190 -9.91 -6.92 13.72
N ALA A 191 -9.29 -6.59 14.86
CA ALA A 191 -9.71 -5.51 15.75
C ALA A 191 -9.73 -4.15 15.05
N GLN A 192 -8.72 -3.85 14.24
CA GLN A 192 -8.65 -2.63 13.45
C GLN A 192 -9.71 -2.59 12.34
N LEU A 193 -9.96 -3.75 11.70
CA LEU A 193 -10.97 -3.88 10.67
C LEU A 193 -12.38 -3.71 11.22
N VAL A 194 -12.71 -4.31 12.37
CA VAL A 194 -14.07 -4.28 12.92
C VAL A 194 -14.34 -3.17 13.94
N GLU A 195 -13.31 -2.40 14.28
CA GLU A 195 -13.34 -1.30 15.28
C GLU A 195 -13.73 -1.75 16.69
N GLU A 196 -13.29 -2.94 17.08
CA GLU A 196 -13.54 -3.49 18.42
C GLU A 196 -12.23 -3.65 19.19
N PRO A 197 -12.23 -3.46 20.52
CA PRO A 197 -11.05 -3.71 21.34
C PRO A 197 -10.57 -5.16 21.21
N VAL A 198 -9.26 -5.36 21.10
CA VAL A 198 -8.64 -6.69 21.01
C VAL A 198 -9.10 -7.62 22.14
N ALA A 199 -9.23 -7.11 23.37
CA ALA A 199 -9.69 -7.88 24.52
C ALA A 199 -11.09 -8.47 24.31
N ARG A 200 -12.01 -7.70 23.73
CA ARG A 200 -13.38 -8.14 23.45
C ARG A 200 -13.43 -9.20 22.35
N LEU A 201 -12.53 -9.11 21.36
CA LEU A 201 -12.45 -10.10 20.29
C LEU A 201 -11.71 -11.38 20.74
N ALA A 202 -10.76 -11.28 21.67
CA ALA A 202 -10.04 -12.42 22.22
C ALA A 202 -10.97 -13.42 22.93
N GLU A 203 -12.07 -12.93 23.50
CA GLU A 203 -13.09 -13.72 24.19
C GLU A 203 -14.07 -14.40 23.23
N ARG A 204 -14.12 -13.99 21.96
CA ARG A 204 -15.07 -14.53 20.98
C ARG A 204 -14.63 -15.91 20.50
N GLN A 205 -15.58 -16.83 20.50
CA GLN A 205 -15.41 -18.19 19.98
C GLN A 205 -16.41 -18.45 18.86
N GLY A 206 -15.96 -19.09 17.79
CA GLY A 206 -16.80 -19.45 16.65
C GLY A 206 -17.08 -18.31 15.68
N ARG A 207 -17.85 -18.62 14.64
CA ARG A 207 -18.20 -17.66 13.58
C ARG A 207 -19.22 -16.63 14.05
N TRP A 208 -19.10 -15.40 13.58
CA TRP A 208 -20.05 -14.33 13.87
C TRP A 208 -20.23 -13.39 12.67
N ARG A 209 -21.36 -12.67 12.65
CA ARG A 209 -21.68 -11.74 11.57
C ARG A 209 -21.25 -10.32 11.92
N TRP A 210 -20.52 -9.69 11.02
CA TRP A 210 -20.18 -8.27 11.08
C TRP A 210 -20.59 -7.61 9.76
N ARG A 211 -21.66 -6.79 9.83
CA ARG A 211 -22.27 -6.16 8.65
C ARG A 211 -22.64 -7.19 7.58
N ASP A 212 -21.99 -7.17 6.43
CA ASP A 212 -22.27 -8.00 5.26
C ASP A 212 -21.35 -9.22 5.16
N TRP A 213 -20.42 -9.40 6.11
CA TRP A 213 -19.47 -10.51 6.12
C TRP A 213 -19.65 -11.42 7.34
N TRP A 214 -19.32 -12.69 7.14
CA TRP A 214 -19.11 -13.66 8.20
C TRP A 214 -17.64 -13.71 8.56
N ILE A 215 -17.33 -13.63 9.85
CA ILE A 215 -15.98 -13.74 10.39
C ILE A 215 -15.87 -15.11 11.03
N GLU A 216 -14.96 -15.94 10.53
CA GLU A 216 -14.75 -17.31 11.00
C GLU A 216 -13.35 -17.51 11.55
N PRO A 217 -13.19 -18.19 12.69
CA PRO A 217 -11.88 -18.52 13.21
C PRO A 217 -11.19 -19.59 12.34
N LEU A 218 -9.89 -19.43 12.15
CA LEU A 218 -9.00 -20.38 11.49
C LEU A 218 -8.05 -21.01 12.52
N ALA A 219 -7.28 -22.00 12.08
CA ALA A 219 -6.17 -22.53 12.86
C ALA A 219 -5.17 -21.43 13.25
N GLU A 220 -4.40 -21.68 14.31
CA GLU A 220 -3.32 -20.78 14.78
C GLU A 220 -3.79 -19.38 15.22
N GLY A 221 -5.07 -19.23 15.58
CA GLY A 221 -5.60 -17.97 16.12
C GLY A 221 -5.82 -16.87 15.07
N ARG A 222 -5.95 -17.25 13.80
CA ARG A 222 -6.29 -16.33 12.70
C ARG A 222 -7.79 -16.31 12.43
N TRP A 223 -8.24 -15.35 11.63
CA TRP A 223 -9.65 -15.13 11.30
C TRP A 223 -9.82 -14.82 9.81
N ARG A 224 -10.90 -15.26 9.19
CA ARG A 224 -11.18 -14.96 7.77
C ARG A 224 -12.54 -14.33 7.61
N LEU A 225 -12.66 -13.43 6.63
CA LEU A 225 -13.94 -12.90 6.17
C LEU A 225 -14.48 -13.76 5.03
N GLN A 226 -15.78 -14.04 5.06
CA GLN A 226 -16.53 -14.65 3.98
C GLN A 226 -17.72 -13.77 3.62
N ALA A 227 -18.06 -13.74 2.34
CA ALA A 227 -19.17 -12.94 1.83
C ALA A 227 -20.46 -13.46 2.45
N GLY A 228 -21.38 -12.55 2.75
CA GLY A 228 -22.70 -12.87 3.25
C GLY A 228 -23.61 -13.51 2.21
N SER A 229 -23.22 -14.65 1.63
CA SER A 229 -24.20 -15.63 1.15
C SER A 229 -24.28 -16.73 2.19
N ALA A 230 -25.50 -17.05 2.61
CA ALA A 230 -25.74 -18.22 3.43
C ALA A 230 -25.15 -19.44 2.70
N ALA A 231 -24.20 -20.13 3.32
CA ALA A 231 -23.86 -21.47 2.88
C ALA A 231 -25.16 -22.27 2.86
N SER A 232 -25.52 -22.71 1.66
CA SER A 232 -26.32 -23.89 1.39
C SER A 232 -26.02 -24.95 2.45
N HIS A 233 -27.03 -25.27 3.25
CA HIS A 233 -27.13 -26.58 3.87
C HIS A 233 -27.26 -27.59 2.73
N ASP A 234 -26.19 -28.32 2.45
CA ASP A 234 -26.32 -29.69 1.96
C ASP A 234 -25.65 -30.59 3.00
N GLY A 235 -26.44 -31.51 3.58
CA GLY A 235 -25.96 -32.51 4.53
C GLY A 235 -27.04 -33.11 5.43
N ASP A 236 -27.66 -34.17 4.92
CA ASP A 236 -28.35 -35.28 5.61
C ASP A 236 -29.69 -35.07 6.33
N GLY A 237 -30.70 -35.74 5.75
CA GLY A 237 -32.03 -36.02 6.28
C GLY A 237 -32.92 -36.66 5.23
#